data_AF-A0A853CBT1-F1
#
_entry.id   AF-A0A853CBT1-F1
#
_cell.length_a   1.000
_cell.length_b   1.000
_cell.length_c   1.000
_cell.angle_alpha   90.00
_cell.angle_beta   90.00
_cell.angle_gamma   90.00
#
_symmetry.space_group_name_H-M   'P 1'
#
loop_
_entity.id
_entity.type
_entity.pdbx_description
1 polymer ?
#
loop_
_entity_poly.entity_id
_entity_poly.type
_entity_poly.pdbx_seq_one_letter_code
_entity_poly.pdbx_strand_id
1 'polypeptide(L)'
;MEYDASSFPAVAVTVDLVVLTVRGDALCALVVRRGEEPFAGREALPGGFVRPDEDLPEAAARELAEETGLRPGHLEQLGSYGAPGRDPRMRVVTVAHLALVPDQPAPTAGTDAAAARWAPVHELTGLAFDHDRVLADGVERARAKLEYTPLAAAFCPPEFTVAELRRVYEVVWGRPLDPRNFHRKVTGAAGFLEPTGTTTTRDGGRPAQLYRRGPATLLHPPLLRAEG
;
A
#
# COMPACT_ATOMS: atom_id res chain seq x y z
N MET A 1 -13.79 -35.87 26.61
CA MET A 1 -14.72 -34.74 26.43
C MET A 1 -14.84 -34.49 24.94
N GLU A 2 -16.07 -34.45 24.44
CA GLU A 2 -16.37 -34.08 23.06
C GLU A 2 -16.26 -32.55 22.95
N TYR A 3 -15.61 -32.05 21.90
CA TYR A 3 -15.40 -30.61 21.72
C TYR A 3 -16.69 -29.95 21.23
N ASP A 4 -17.25 -29.02 22.00
CA ASP A 4 -18.41 -28.21 21.62
C ASP A 4 -17.96 -26.83 21.13
N ALA A 5 -17.99 -26.62 19.82
CA ALA A 5 -17.61 -25.36 19.19
C ALA A 5 -18.51 -24.19 19.61
N SER A 6 -19.76 -24.44 20.01
CA SER A 6 -20.72 -23.40 20.40
C SER A 6 -20.39 -22.74 21.74
N SER A 7 -19.50 -23.35 22.53
CA SER A 7 -18.96 -22.76 23.76
C SER A 7 -18.11 -21.50 23.50
N PHE A 8 -17.74 -21.23 22.25
CA PHE A 8 -17.02 -20.03 21.82
C PHE A 8 -17.88 -19.21 20.85
N PRO A 9 -18.27 -17.97 21.20
CA PRO A 9 -19.04 -17.12 20.31
C PRO A 9 -18.32 -16.90 18.98
N ALA A 10 -19.06 -17.04 17.87
CA ALA A 10 -18.51 -16.80 16.54
C ALA A 10 -18.04 -15.35 16.37
N VAL A 11 -16.90 -15.19 15.72
CA VAL A 11 -16.30 -13.90 15.37
C VAL A 11 -16.15 -13.87 13.86
N ALA A 12 -16.66 -12.82 13.22
CA ALA A 12 -16.45 -12.64 11.79
C ALA A 12 -15.02 -12.15 11.53
N VAL A 13 -14.43 -12.62 10.43
CA VAL A 13 -13.10 -12.21 9.99
C VAL A 13 -13.24 -11.45 8.67
N THR A 14 -12.61 -10.28 8.61
CA THR A 14 -12.50 -9.47 7.39
C THR A 14 -11.04 -9.25 7.04
N VAL A 15 -10.80 -8.81 5.81
CA VAL A 15 -9.54 -8.19 5.41
C VAL A 15 -9.83 -6.76 4.97
N ASP A 16 -8.96 -5.83 5.37
CA ASP A 16 -8.98 -4.43 4.91
C ASP A 16 -7.64 -4.12 4.23
N LEU A 17 -7.63 -3.37 3.14
CA LEU A 17 -6.44 -3.08 2.35
C LEU A 17 -6.06 -1.61 2.46
N VAL A 18 -4.86 -1.36 2.97
CA VAL A 18 -4.17 -0.08 2.77
C VAL A 18 -3.45 -0.15 1.43
N VAL A 19 -4.09 0.31 0.36
CA VAL A 19 -3.48 0.35 -0.98
C VAL A 19 -2.87 1.73 -1.20
N LEU A 20 -1.55 1.80 -1.35
CA LEU A 20 -0.82 3.06 -1.53
C LEU A 20 -0.21 3.16 -2.93
N THR A 21 -0.23 4.38 -3.47
CA THR A 21 0.45 4.75 -4.69
C THR A 21 1.06 6.15 -4.58
N VAL A 22 2.05 6.47 -5.41
CA VAL A 22 2.57 7.83 -5.56
C VAL A 22 1.96 8.42 -6.82
N ARG A 23 1.16 9.48 -6.67
CA ARG A 23 0.47 10.14 -7.78
C ARG A 23 0.73 11.64 -7.77
N GLY A 24 1.34 12.15 -8.84
CA GLY A 24 1.86 13.51 -8.86
C GLY A 24 2.91 13.70 -7.76
N ASP A 25 2.66 14.63 -6.84
CA ASP A 25 3.54 14.94 -5.70
C ASP A 25 2.96 14.48 -4.35
N ALA A 26 2.01 13.54 -4.36
CA ALA A 26 1.34 13.06 -3.15
C ALA A 26 1.40 11.54 -3.02
N LEU A 27 1.55 11.08 -1.77
CA LEU A 27 1.22 9.71 -1.39
C LEU A 27 -0.30 9.62 -1.31
N CYS A 28 -0.88 8.76 -2.14
CA CYS A 28 -2.32 8.55 -2.21
C CYS A 28 -2.69 7.16 -1.71
N ALA A 29 -3.85 7.05 -1.07
CA ALA A 29 -4.47 5.79 -0.75
C ALA A 29 -5.72 5.57 -1.62
N LEU A 30 -6.04 4.30 -1.89
CA LEU A 30 -7.32 3.94 -2.47
C LEU A 30 -8.38 3.94 -1.36
N VAL A 31 -9.50 4.59 -1.64
CA VAL A 31 -10.68 4.56 -0.78
C VAL A 31 -11.92 4.26 -1.59
N VAL A 32 -12.88 3.61 -0.93
CA VAL A 32 -14.21 3.34 -1.45
C VAL A 32 -15.25 4.11 -0.67
N ARG A 33 -16.31 4.56 -1.35
CA ARG A 33 -17.47 5.14 -0.70
C ARG A 33 -18.49 4.06 -0.38
N ARG A 34 -18.80 3.88 0.91
CA ARG A 34 -19.76 2.88 1.38
C ARG A 34 -21.17 3.16 0.84
N GLY A 35 -21.80 2.16 0.24
CA GLY A 35 -23.20 2.22 -0.22
C GLY A 35 -24.23 1.92 0.86
N GLU A 36 -23.82 1.26 1.95
CA GLU A 36 -24.73 0.69 2.96
C GLU A 36 -24.38 1.10 4.38
N GLU A 37 -25.37 1.07 5.26
CA GLU A 37 -25.18 1.23 6.70
C GLU A 37 -24.42 0.02 7.31
N PRO A 38 -23.65 0.21 8.38
CA PRO A 38 -23.33 1.48 9.05
C PRO A 38 -22.40 2.35 8.19
N PHE A 39 -22.39 3.67 8.47
CA PHE A 39 -21.50 4.64 7.84
C PHE A 39 -21.75 4.83 6.33
N ALA A 40 -23.00 4.71 5.90
CA ALA A 40 -23.36 4.94 4.50
C ALA A 40 -22.88 6.32 4.02
N GLY A 41 -22.31 6.38 2.82
CA GLY A 41 -21.78 7.59 2.22
C GLY A 41 -20.41 8.05 2.74
N ARG A 42 -19.85 7.44 3.80
CA ARG A 42 -18.47 7.69 4.25
C ARG A 42 -17.46 6.93 3.38
N GLU A 43 -16.23 7.41 3.38
CA GLU A 43 -15.09 6.70 2.79
C GLU A 43 -14.58 5.61 3.73
N ALA A 44 -14.08 4.53 3.15
CA ALA A 44 -13.50 3.39 3.85
C ALA A 44 -12.31 2.85 3.05
N LEU A 45 -11.43 2.11 3.72
CA LEU A 45 -10.49 1.24 3.03
C LEU A 45 -11.25 0.13 2.29
N PRO A 46 -10.76 -0.28 1.11
CA PRO A 46 -11.14 -1.52 0.46
C PRO A 46 -11.11 -2.71 1.40
N GLY A 47 -12.06 -3.64 1.27
CA GLY A 47 -12.09 -4.80 2.14
C GLY A 47 -13.43 -5.51 2.19
N GLY A 48 -13.39 -6.72 2.75
CA GLY A 48 -14.55 -7.59 2.81
C GLY A 48 -14.35 -8.79 3.74
N PHE A 49 -15.39 -9.61 3.84
CA PHE A 49 -15.38 -10.80 4.68
C PHE A 49 -14.56 -11.92 4.04
N VAL A 50 -13.83 -12.65 4.87
CA VAL A 50 -13.17 -13.88 4.48
C VAL A 50 -14.23 -14.95 4.20
N ARG A 51 -14.14 -15.59 3.03
CA ARG A 51 -15.04 -16.67 2.61
C ARG A 51 -14.64 -18.00 3.29
N PRO A 52 -15.55 -18.98 3.41
CA PRO A 52 -15.26 -20.24 4.09
C PRO A 52 -14.11 -21.06 3.50
N ASP A 53 -13.89 -20.94 2.19
CA ASP A 53 -12.94 -21.76 1.41
C ASP A 53 -11.68 -20.97 0.97
N GLU A 54 -11.32 -19.89 1.66
CA GLU A 54 -10.12 -19.09 1.35
C GLU A 54 -9.30 -18.74 2.62
N ASP A 55 -7.98 -18.60 2.45
CA ASP A 55 -7.08 -18.07 3.48
C ASP A 55 -7.01 -16.52 3.44
N LEU A 56 -6.44 -15.90 4.47
CA LEU A 56 -6.32 -14.44 4.59
C LEU A 56 -5.58 -13.78 3.42
N PRO A 57 -4.45 -14.31 2.92
CA PRO A 57 -3.78 -13.71 1.76
C PRO A 57 -4.60 -13.85 0.47
N GLU A 58 -5.38 -14.93 0.35
CA GLU A 58 -6.26 -15.17 -0.80
C GLU A 58 -7.45 -14.20 -0.77
N ALA A 59 -8.07 -14.01 0.40
CA ALA A 59 -9.08 -12.98 0.62
C ALA A 59 -8.53 -11.59 0.28
N ALA A 60 -7.35 -11.21 0.79
CA ALA A 60 -6.75 -9.91 0.52
C ALA A 60 -6.46 -9.70 -0.98
N ALA A 61 -5.95 -10.72 -1.66
CA ALA A 61 -5.70 -10.68 -3.11
C ALA A 61 -7.00 -10.60 -3.92
N ARG A 62 -8.07 -11.27 -3.46
CA ARG A 62 -9.40 -11.24 -4.07
C ARG A 62 -10.04 -9.86 -3.91
N GLU A 63 -10.13 -9.33 -2.70
CA GLU A 63 -10.68 -7.98 -2.45
C GLU A 63 -9.92 -6.91 -3.25
N LEU A 64 -8.58 -7.03 -3.30
CA LEU A 64 -7.77 -6.13 -4.11
C LEU A 64 -8.11 -6.25 -5.60
N ALA A 65 -8.27 -7.46 -6.12
CA ALA A 65 -8.60 -7.68 -7.52
C ALA A 65 -10.04 -7.22 -7.87
N GLU A 66 -11.01 -7.50 -7.00
CA GLU A 66 -12.43 -7.15 -7.17
C GLU A 66 -12.62 -5.63 -7.18
N GLU A 67 -11.93 -4.90 -6.30
CA GLU A 67 -12.09 -3.45 -6.19
C GLU A 67 -11.20 -2.65 -7.14
N THR A 68 -10.06 -3.21 -7.57
CA THR A 68 -9.03 -2.43 -8.26
C THR A 68 -8.69 -2.95 -9.65
N GLY A 69 -8.95 -4.22 -9.92
CA GLY A 69 -8.39 -4.92 -11.09
C GLY A 69 -6.86 -5.02 -11.07
N LEU A 70 -6.20 -4.59 -9.98
CA LEU A 70 -4.76 -4.48 -9.91
C LEU A 70 -4.11 -5.78 -9.41
N ARG A 71 -2.89 -6.00 -9.89
CA ARG A 71 -1.92 -6.91 -9.26
C ARG A 71 -0.89 -6.04 -8.55
N PRO A 72 -0.72 -6.16 -7.23
CA PRO A 72 0.18 -5.28 -6.51
C PRO A 72 1.63 -5.63 -6.79
N GLY A 73 2.51 -4.63 -6.79
CA GLY A 73 3.96 -4.84 -6.82
C GLY A 73 4.49 -5.36 -5.47
N HIS A 74 3.69 -5.20 -4.42
CA HIS A 74 3.94 -5.72 -3.07
C HIS A 74 2.61 -5.88 -2.32
N LEU A 75 2.40 -7.02 -1.66
CA LEU A 75 1.27 -7.26 -0.75
C LEU A 75 1.80 -7.96 0.50
N GLU A 76 1.44 -7.44 1.67
CA GLU A 76 1.81 -8.05 2.95
C GLU A 76 0.75 -7.84 4.02
N GLN A 77 0.73 -8.71 5.02
CA GLN A 77 -0.06 -8.46 6.21
C GLN A 77 0.51 -7.26 7.00
N LEU A 78 -0.36 -6.32 7.32
CA LEU A 78 -0.04 -5.14 8.13
C LEU A 78 -0.16 -5.47 9.63
N GLY A 79 -1.34 -5.93 10.04
CA GLY A 79 -1.69 -6.21 11.43
C GLY A 79 -3.13 -6.72 11.58
N SER A 80 -3.48 -7.12 12.80
CA SER A 80 -4.83 -7.59 13.14
C SER A 80 -5.51 -6.64 14.12
N TYR A 81 -6.75 -6.26 13.82
CA TYR A 81 -7.51 -5.27 14.58
C TYR A 81 -8.82 -5.91 15.04
N GLY A 82 -8.92 -6.10 16.36
CA GLY A 82 -10.02 -6.86 16.98
C GLY A 82 -10.65 -6.17 18.18
N ALA A 83 -10.51 -4.85 18.27
CA ALA A 83 -11.08 -4.06 19.36
C ALA A 83 -12.61 -4.30 19.44
N PRO A 84 -13.17 -4.59 20.63
CA PRO A 84 -14.62 -4.69 20.80
C PRO A 84 -15.30 -3.41 20.29
N GLY A 85 -16.35 -3.57 19.48
CA GLY A 85 -17.11 -2.44 18.93
C GLY A 85 -16.45 -1.72 17.75
N ARG A 86 -15.32 -2.21 17.19
CA ARG A 86 -14.74 -1.64 15.96
C ARG A 86 -15.73 -1.64 14.79
N ASP A 87 -16.56 -2.68 14.76
CA ASP A 87 -17.71 -2.79 13.87
C ASP A 87 -18.98 -2.82 14.75
N PRO A 88 -19.96 -1.93 14.51
CA PRO A 88 -21.16 -1.86 15.32
C PRO A 88 -22.16 -2.99 15.03
N ARG A 89 -21.97 -3.76 13.94
CA ARG A 89 -22.89 -4.83 13.53
C ARG A 89 -22.71 -6.10 14.36
N MET A 90 -21.46 -6.51 14.58
CA MET A 90 -21.11 -7.75 15.27
C MET A 90 -19.65 -7.75 15.72
N ARG A 91 -19.20 -8.79 16.43
CA ARG A 91 -17.77 -8.95 16.70
C ARG A 91 -17.03 -9.28 15.41
N VAL A 92 -16.22 -8.34 14.95
CA VAL A 92 -15.35 -8.47 13.78
C VAL A 92 -13.89 -8.34 14.18
N VAL A 93 -13.04 -9.20 13.64
CA VAL A 93 -11.59 -9.03 13.59
C VAL A 93 -11.21 -8.79 12.14
N THR A 94 -10.55 -7.66 11.84
CA THR A 94 -9.97 -7.47 10.51
C THR A 94 -8.49 -7.79 10.52
N VAL A 95 -8.02 -8.47 9.49
CA VAL A 95 -6.60 -8.64 9.20
C VAL A 95 -6.23 -7.71 8.05
N ALA A 96 -5.69 -6.56 8.41
CA ALA A 96 -5.35 -5.55 7.42
C ALA A 96 -4.09 -5.95 6.64
N HIS A 97 -4.04 -5.58 5.37
CA HIS A 97 -2.90 -5.77 4.49
C HIS A 97 -2.43 -4.44 3.90
N LEU A 98 -1.12 -4.32 3.66
CA LEU A 98 -0.51 -3.21 2.94
C LEU A 98 -0.23 -3.66 1.51
N ALA A 99 -0.76 -2.92 0.55
CA ALA A 99 -0.47 -3.09 -0.87
C ALA A 99 0.23 -1.84 -1.42
N LEU A 100 1.35 -2.04 -2.13
CA LEU A 100 2.01 -0.96 -2.87
C LEU A 100 1.83 -1.21 -4.36
N VAL A 101 1.33 -0.20 -5.06
CA VAL A 101 1.04 -0.29 -6.49
C VAL A 101 1.68 0.88 -7.26
N PRO A 102 2.07 0.68 -8.53
CA PRO A 102 2.43 1.78 -9.42
C PRO A 102 1.29 2.79 -9.57
N ASP A 103 1.57 4.00 -10.10
CA ASP A 103 0.51 4.94 -10.47
C ASP A 103 -0.36 4.34 -11.58
N GLN A 104 -1.56 3.91 -11.20
CA GLN A 104 -2.52 3.26 -12.07
C GLN A 104 -3.82 4.06 -12.12
N PRO A 105 -4.61 3.96 -13.21
CA PRO A 105 -5.92 4.58 -13.28
C PRO A 105 -6.76 4.24 -12.04
N ALA A 106 -7.61 5.17 -11.60
CA ALA A 106 -8.55 4.87 -10.54
C ALA A 106 -9.47 3.73 -11.02
N PRO A 107 -9.73 2.72 -10.19
CA PRO A 107 -10.53 1.59 -10.62
C PRO A 107 -12.00 1.94 -10.78
N THR A 108 -12.71 1.11 -11.53
CA THR A 108 -14.17 1.18 -11.63
C THR A 108 -14.74 0.46 -10.42
N ALA A 109 -15.64 1.09 -9.67
CA ALA A 109 -16.17 0.52 -8.43
C ALA A 109 -16.84 -0.85 -8.67
N GLY A 110 -16.58 -1.81 -7.76
CA GLY A 110 -17.21 -3.14 -7.73
C GLY A 110 -18.64 -3.12 -7.16
N THR A 111 -19.19 -4.30 -6.85
CA THR A 111 -20.63 -4.50 -6.56
C THR A 111 -21.15 -3.75 -5.33
N ASP A 112 -20.30 -3.46 -4.34
CA ASP A 112 -20.73 -2.93 -3.03
C ASP A 112 -20.21 -1.48 -2.76
N ALA A 113 -19.36 -0.95 -3.64
CA ALA A 113 -18.79 0.40 -3.52
C ALA A 113 -19.50 1.37 -4.48
N ALA A 114 -20.01 2.49 -3.95
CA ALA A 114 -20.69 3.50 -4.77
C ALA A 114 -19.72 4.28 -5.68
N ALA A 115 -18.43 4.33 -5.30
CA ALA A 115 -17.33 4.91 -6.06
C ALA A 115 -15.99 4.52 -5.41
N ALA A 116 -14.95 4.26 -6.21
CA ALA A 116 -13.57 4.08 -5.76
C ALA A 116 -12.71 5.22 -6.31
N ARG A 117 -11.78 5.76 -5.50
CA ARG A 117 -10.89 6.83 -5.95
C ARG A 117 -9.54 6.82 -5.23
N TRP A 118 -8.53 7.35 -5.89
CA TRP A 118 -7.27 7.73 -5.26
C TRP A 118 -7.45 9.06 -4.52
N ALA A 119 -6.99 9.12 -3.28
CA ALA A 119 -7.06 10.30 -2.43
C ALA A 119 -5.71 10.56 -1.76
N PRO A 120 -5.21 11.80 -1.68
CA PRO A 120 -4.03 12.12 -0.90
C PRO A 120 -4.20 11.69 0.56
N VAL A 121 -3.23 10.96 1.10
CA VAL A 121 -3.31 10.41 2.46
C VAL A 121 -3.56 11.48 3.51
N HIS A 122 -3.00 12.68 3.33
CA HIS A 122 -3.15 13.79 4.27
C HIS A 122 -4.55 14.43 4.26
N GLU A 123 -5.39 14.14 3.26
CA GLU A 123 -6.78 14.60 3.18
C GLU A 123 -7.77 13.58 3.76
N LEU A 124 -7.34 12.33 3.96
CA LEU A 124 -8.20 11.25 4.43
C LEU A 124 -8.34 11.30 5.96
N THR A 125 -9.52 11.73 6.41
CA THR A 125 -9.88 11.76 7.82
C THR A 125 -11.35 11.38 8.01
N GLY A 126 -11.69 10.78 9.15
CA GLY A 126 -13.07 10.41 9.45
C GLY A 126 -13.58 9.23 8.63
N LEU A 127 -12.68 8.33 8.24
CA LEU A 127 -13.02 7.09 7.55
C LEU A 127 -13.97 6.23 8.40
N ALA A 128 -14.76 5.37 7.75
CA ALA A 128 -15.65 4.45 8.43
C ALA A 128 -14.91 3.50 9.38
N PHE A 129 -15.59 3.03 10.43
CA PHE A 129 -15.02 2.12 11.44
C PHE A 129 -13.78 2.72 12.13
N ASP A 130 -12.70 1.94 12.25
CA ASP A 130 -11.40 2.33 12.77
C ASP A 130 -10.36 2.55 11.66
N HIS A 131 -10.80 2.80 10.42
CA HIS A 131 -9.93 2.84 9.24
C HIS A 131 -8.91 3.98 9.24
N ASP A 132 -9.17 5.10 9.94
CA ASP A 132 -8.17 6.15 10.14
C ASP A 132 -6.90 5.59 10.79
N ARG A 133 -7.05 4.71 11.78
CA ARG A 133 -5.93 4.05 12.47
C ARG A 133 -5.22 3.06 11.54
N VAL A 134 -5.99 2.22 10.84
CA VAL A 134 -5.44 1.21 9.92
C VAL A 134 -4.63 1.88 8.80
N LEU A 135 -5.15 2.97 8.25
CA LEU A 135 -4.45 3.77 7.24
C LEU A 135 -3.14 4.36 7.79
N ALA A 136 -3.19 4.98 8.97
CA ALA A 136 -2.00 5.56 9.60
C ALA A 136 -0.89 4.51 9.83
N ASP A 137 -1.26 3.33 10.35
CA ASP A 137 -0.34 2.22 10.55
C ASP A 137 0.27 1.73 9.21
N GLY A 138 -0.54 1.64 8.16
CA GLY A 138 -0.09 1.23 6.83
C GLY A 138 0.87 2.25 6.17
N VAL A 139 0.62 3.54 6.37
CA VAL A 139 1.48 4.63 5.88
C VAL A 139 2.84 4.60 6.59
N GLU A 140 2.87 4.47 7.92
CA GLU A 140 4.14 4.34 8.65
C GLU A 140 4.86 3.03 8.31
N ARG A 141 4.14 1.92 8.11
CA ARG A 141 4.75 0.67 7.64
C ARG A 141 5.44 0.86 6.29
N ALA A 142 4.78 1.51 5.33
CA ALA A 142 5.37 1.80 4.03
C ALA A 142 6.63 2.66 4.18
N ARG A 143 6.54 3.77 4.94
CA ARG A 143 7.67 4.68 5.20
C ARG A 143 8.88 3.96 5.79
N ALA A 144 8.66 3.13 6.82
CA ALA A 144 9.70 2.38 7.48
C ALA A 144 10.35 1.36 6.53
N LYS A 145 9.55 0.62 5.74
CA LYS A 145 10.09 -0.38 4.81
C LYS A 145 11.01 0.21 3.75
N LEU A 146 10.77 1.44 3.32
CA LEU A 146 11.65 2.12 2.36
C LEU A 146 13.07 2.33 2.91
N GLU A 147 13.26 2.33 4.22
CA GLU A 147 14.59 2.53 4.81
C GLU A 147 15.52 1.32 4.60
N TYR A 148 14.96 0.12 4.54
CA TYR A 148 15.73 -1.13 4.56
C TYR A 148 15.34 -2.13 3.46
N THR A 149 14.42 -1.79 2.55
CA THR A 149 13.99 -2.67 1.43
C THR A 149 13.88 -1.92 0.10
N PRO A 150 13.88 -2.62 -1.05
CA PRO A 150 13.66 -2.00 -2.35
C PRO A 150 12.19 -1.72 -2.71
N LEU A 151 11.31 -1.63 -1.72
CA LEU A 151 9.88 -1.41 -1.97
C LEU A 151 9.53 -0.07 -2.62
N ALA A 152 10.42 0.93 -2.58
CA ALA A 152 10.23 2.16 -3.35
C ALA A 152 10.03 1.87 -4.86
N ALA A 153 10.68 0.84 -5.39
CA ALA A 153 10.51 0.46 -6.80
C ALA A 153 9.11 -0.10 -7.12
N ALA A 154 8.33 -0.52 -6.12
CA ALA A 154 6.95 -0.97 -6.32
C ALA A 154 5.99 0.16 -6.71
N PHE A 155 6.35 1.42 -6.46
CA PHE A 155 5.61 2.61 -6.91
C PHE A 155 6.01 3.05 -8.33
N CYS A 156 7.13 2.56 -8.85
CA CYS A 156 7.66 2.96 -10.15
C CYS A 156 7.04 2.12 -11.28
N PRO A 157 7.05 2.62 -12.53
CA PRO A 157 6.85 1.78 -13.71
C PRO A 157 7.88 0.64 -13.79
N PRO A 158 7.70 -0.36 -14.66
CA PRO A 158 8.67 -1.46 -14.82
C PRO A 158 10.10 -1.01 -15.11
N GLU A 159 10.28 0.13 -15.80
CA GLU A 159 11.57 0.76 -16.05
C GLU A 159 11.55 2.23 -15.62
N PHE A 160 12.49 2.62 -14.76
CA PHE A 160 12.52 3.94 -14.15
C PHE A 160 13.93 4.53 -14.08
N THR A 161 14.03 5.85 -13.97
CA THR A 161 15.28 6.57 -13.71
C THR A 161 15.54 6.68 -12.21
N VAL A 162 16.80 6.92 -11.83
CA VAL A 162 17.13 7.24 -10.43
C VAL A 162 16.41 8.50 -9.94
N ALA A 163 16.08 9.43 -10.83
CA ALA A 163 15.33 10.64 -10.50
C ALA A 163 13.87 10.34 -10.15
N GLU A 164 13.21 9.48 -10.94
CA GLU A 164 11.85 9.00 -10.66
C GLU A 164 11.81 8.23 -9.33
N LEU A 165 12.77 7.34 -9.10
CA LEU A 165 12.88 6.63 -7.83
C LEU A 165 13.09 7.58 -6.64
N ARG A 166 13.96 8.60 -6.79
CA ARG A 166 14.18 9.61 -5.76
C ARG A 166 12.87 10.33 -5.41
N ARG A 167 12.08 10.73 -6.43
CA ARG A 167 10.79 11.39 -6.22
C ARG A 167 9.84 10.54 -5.38
N VAL A 168 9.81 9.22 -5.61
CA VAL A 168 9.02 8.30 -4.76
C VAL A 168 9.44 8.39 -3.30
N TYR A 169 10.74 8.33 -3.00
CA TYR A 169 11.21 8.48 -1.61
C TYR A 169 10.84 9.84 -1.02
N GLU A 170 11.01 10.92 -1.80
CA GLU A 170 10.70 12.28 -1.34
C GLU A 170 9.21 12.44 -1.01
N VAL A 171 8.32 11.90 -1.84
CA VAL A 171 6.87 11.93 -1.63
C VAL A 171 6.45 11.06 -0.45
N VAL A 172 6.94 9.82 -0.36
CA VAL A 172 6.56 8.89 0.73
C VAL A 172 7.06 9.39 2.09
N TRP A 173 8.28 9.96 2.15
CA TRP A 173 8.84 10.52 3.37
C TRP A 173 8.49 11.98 3.62
N GLY A 174 7.87 12.67 2.66
CA GLY A 174 7.45 14.06 2.77
C GLY A 174 8.62 15.05 2.89
N ARG A 175 9.77 14.77 2.28
CA ARG A 175 10.98 15.60 2.40
C ARG A 175 11.92 15.48 1.21
N PRO A 176 12.69 16.53 0.87
CA PRO A 176 13.68 16.45 -0.20
C PRO A 176 14.88 15.58 0.18
N LEU A 177 15.50 14.97 -0.84
CA LEU A 177 16.74 14.20 -0.74
C LEU A 177 17.79 14.80 -1.67
N ASP A 178 19.04 14.83 -1.21
CA ASP A 178 20.16 15.28 -2.04
C ASP A 178 20.34 14.33 -3.25
N PRO A 179 20.21 14.84 -4.50
CA PRO A 179 20.24 14.01 -5.69
C PRO A 179 21.55 13.21 -5.86
N ARG A 180 22.69 13.80 -5.50
CA ARG A 180 24.01 13.17 -5.69
C ARG A 180 24.23 12.04 -4.70
N ASN A 181 23.92 12.28 -3.43
CA ASN A 181 24.01 11.30 -2.35
C ASN A 181 23.03 10.15 -2.59
N PHE A 182 21.78 10.46 -2.97
CA PHE A 182 20.78 9.45 -3.30
C PHE A 182 21.25 8.59 -4.46
N HIS A 183 21.69 9.20 -5.57
CA HIS A 183 22.20 8.46 -6.73
C HIS A 183 23.33 7.52 -6.35
N ARG A 184 24.38 8.03 -5.69
CA ARG A 184 25.53 7.22 -5.24
C ARG A 184 25.07 6.04 -4.36
N LYS A 185 24.10 6.28 -3.48
CA LYS A 185 23.59 5.27 -2.56
C LYS A 185 22.85 4.15 -3.28
N VAL A 186 21.91 4.49 -4.17
CA VAL A 186 21.08 3.48 -4.83
C VAL A 186 21.83 2.71 -5.91
N THR A 187 22.73 3.37 -6.66
CA THR A 187 23.53 2.67 -7.68
C THR A 187 24.68 1.87 -7.08
N GLY A 188 25.13 2.21 -5.86
CA GLY A 188 26.17 1.49 -5.14
C GLY A 188 25.65 0.33 -4.29
N ALA A 189 24.35 0.27 -4.01
CA ALA A 189 23.74 -0.81 -3.25
C ALA A 189 23.62 -2.08 -4.10
N ALA A 190 24.33 -3.14 -3.72
CA ALA A 190 24.41 -4.39 -4.48
C ALA A 190 23.01 -5.00 -4.67
N GLY A 191 22.66 -5.29 -5.93
CA GLY A 191 21.39 -5.91 -6.30
C GLY A 191 20.16 -5.02 -6.11
N PHE A 192 20.31 -3.74 -5.77
CA PHE A 192 19.18 -2.83 -5.58
C PHE A 192 18.53 -2.43 -6.91
N LEU A 193 19.37 -2.06 -7.88
CA LEU A 193 18.94 -1.69 -9.24
C LEU A 193 19.72 -2.50 -10.27
N GLU A 194 19.02 -2.85 -11.35
CA GLU A 194 19.62 -3.46 -12.53
C GLU A 194 19.52 -2.49 -13.71
N PRO A 195 20.66 -2.09 -14.32
CA PRO A 195 20.62 -1.23 -15.50
C PRO A 195 20.03 -1.99 -16.70
N THR A 196 19.13 -1.35 -17.44
CA THR A 196 18.53 -1.95 -18.65
C THR A 196 19.43 -1.88 -19.88
N GLY A 197 20.47 -1.05 -19.83
CA GLY A 197 21.30 -0.69 -20.98
C GLY A 197 20.68 0.39 -21.89
N THR A 198 19.48 0.87 -21.57
CA THR A 198 18.78 1.92 -22.33
C THR A 198 18.79 3.25 -21.58
N THR A 199 18.49 4.33 -22.31
CA THR A 199 18.38 5.68 -21.76
C THR A 199 17.07 6.33 -22.17
N THR A 200 16.66 7.37 -21.47
CA THR A 200 15.45 8.16 -21.76
C THR A 200 15.72 9.66 -21.61
N THR A 201 14.93 10.48 -22.29
CA THR A 201 14.92 11.95 -22.17
C THR A 201 13.62 12.47 -21.57
N ARG A 202 12.75 11.60 -21.02
CA ARG A 202 11.43 11.98 -20.50
C ARG A 202 11.47 12.91 -19.29
N ASP A 203 12.54 12.86 -18.52
CA ASP A 203 12.79 13.78 -17.38
C ASP A 203 13.40 15.12 -17.84
N GLY A 204 13.60 15.31 -19.15
CA GLY A 204 14.29 16.46 -19.74
C GLY A 204 15.81 16.41 -19.61
N GLY A 205 16.50 17.28 -20.35
CA GLY A 205 17.96 17.41 -20.28
C GLY A 205 18.74 16.27 -20.96
N ARG A 206 19.85 15.85 -20.34
CA ARG A 206 20.72 14.78 -20.88
C ARG A 206 20.03 13.42 -20.74
N PRO A 207 20.27 12.46 -21.65
CA PRO A 207 19.74 11.11 -21.53
C PRO A 207 20.08 10.48 -20.18
N ALA A 208 19.06 10.06 -19.43
CA ALA A 208 19.16 9.38 -18.15
C ALA A 208 19.10 7.86 -18.34
N GLN A 209 19.90 7.10 -17.58
CA GLN A 209 19.88 5.65 -17.62
C GLN A 209 18.59 5.09 -17.02
N LEU A 210 18.04 4.05 -17.65
CA LEU A 210 16.91 3.30 -17.15
C LEU A 210 17.38 2.09 -16.31
N TYR A 211 16.62 1.83 -15.25
CA TYR A 211 16.84 0.73 -14.32
C TYR A 211 15.56 -0.06 -14.12
N ARG A 212 15.71 -1.30 -13.66
CA ARG A 212 14.66 -2.14 -13.09
C ARG A 212 14.98 -2.43 -11.63
N ARG A 213 13.97 -2.87 -10.87
CA ARG A 213 14.17 -3.42 -9.53
C ARG A 213 15.09 -4.64 -9.62
N GLY A 214 16.20 -4.61 -8.88
CA GLY A 214 17.09 -5.77 -8.78
C GLY A 214 16.60 -6.82 -7.77
N PRO A 215 17.35 -7.93 -7.62
CA PRO A 215 16.94 -9.08 -6.83
C PRO A 215 17.09 -8.89 -5.32
N ALA A 216 17.66 -7.77 -4.86
CA ALA A 216 17.82 -7.52 -3.44
C ALA A 216 16.47 -7.55 -2.72
N THR A 217 16.47 -8.10 -1.51
CA THR A 217 15.32 -8.06 -0.59
C THR A 217 15.54 -7.07 0.55
N LEU A 218 16.80 -6.71 0.81
CA LEU A 218 17.23 -5.75 1.82
C LEU A 218 18.21 -4.72 1.24
N LEU A 219 18.19 -3.51 1.80
CA LEU A 219 19.11 -2.43 1.50
C LEU A 219 20.27 -2.42 2.50
N HIS A 220 21.49 -2.64 2.01
CA HIS A 220 22.70 -2.56 2.80
C HIS A 220 23.74 -1.61 2.17
N PRO A 221 24.13 -0.51 2.86
CA PRO A 221 23.57 -0.03 4.12
C PRO A 221 22.16 0.54 3.94
N PRO A 222 21.32 0.63 4.98
CA PRO A 222 19.97 1.20 4.88
C PRO A 222 20.00 2.68 4.47
N LEU A 223 18.90 3.18 3.89
CA LEU A 223 18.62 4.60 3.69
C LEU A 223 17.76 5.10 4.85
N LEU A 224 18.39 5.55 5.93
CA LEU A 224 17.65 5.96 7.11
C LEU A 224 16.88 7.26 6.87
N ARG A 225 15.62 7.27 7.33
CA ARG A 225 14.85 8.50 7.46
C ARG A 225 15.42 9.25 8.66
N ALA A 226 16.35 10.19 8.42
CA ALA A 226 16.85 11.10 9.47
C ALA A 226 15.70 11.58 10.37
N GLU A 227 15.82 11.40 11.68
CA GLU A 227 14.82 11.83 12.65
C GLU A 227 14.69 13.36 12.59
N GLY A 228 13.44 13.83 12.58
CA GLY A 228 13.12 15.25 12.62
C GLY A 228 13.22 15.81 14.03
#